data_AF-A0A8T1MR18-F1
#
_entry.id   AF-A0A8T1MR18-F1
#
_cell.length_a   1.000
_cell.length_b   1.000
_cell.length_c   1.000
_cell.angle_alpha   90.00
_cell.angle_beta   90.00
_cell.angle_gamma   90.00
#
_symmetry.space_group_name_H-M   'P 1'
#
loop_
_entity.id
_entity.type
_entity.pdbx_description
1 polymer ?
#
loop_
_entity_poly.entity_id
_entity_poly.type
_entity_poly.pdbx_seq_one_letter_code
_entity_poly.pdbx_strand_id
1 'polypeptide(L)'
;MRFLSSRPLDEFVGKRARFSLPTDDSCRGRLVANLIYYQTNYFWIFCIIFVFLSLINPSAVLIGIVFTCFPISLLLLSDIIPEHAANPKFAVPVGLVGAAALIYFMRDLLSFIAVVLLPSLIVLLHALLRQRNIKTKITKFVDSHVPAENKTPMGYFLGLIGVNSGLFEAELS
;
A
#
# COMPACT_ATOMS: atom_id res chain seq x y z
N MET A 1 2.91 -5.96 13.86
CA MET A 1 3.01 -5.99 12.39
C MET A 1 4.38 -6.50 12.00
N ARG A 2 4.47 -7.60 11.23
CA ARG A 2 5.74 -8.20 10.81
C ARG A 2 6.24 -7.43 9.59
N PHE A 3 7.26 -6.58 9.72
CA PHE A 3 7.87 -5.91 8.57
C PHE A 3 8.49 -6.99 7.67
N LEU A 4 7.89 -7.19 6.50
CA LEU A 4 8.42 -8.09 5.48
C LEU A 4 9.73 -7.50 4.96
N SER A 5 10.77 -8.34 4.86
CA SER A 5 12.08 -7.91 4.34
C SER A 5 11.95 -7.25 2.96
N SER A 6 12.73 -6.20 2.73
CA SER A 6 12.78 -5.51 1.44
C SER A 6 13.15 -6.48 0.32
N ARG A 7 12.38 -6.46 -0.78
CA ARG A 7 12.65 -7.31 -1.93
C ARG A 7 13.85 -6.74 -2.71
N PRO A 8 14.69 -7.60 -3.32
CA PRO A 8 15.86 -7.14 -4.06
C PRO A 8 15.45 -6.16 -5.17
N LEU A 9 16.19 -5.04 -5.27
CA LEU A 9 15.89 -3.95 -6.21
C LEU A 9 15.94 -4.40 -7.68
N ASP A 10 16.80 -5.36 -8.01
CA ASP A 10 16.90 -5.93 -9.37
C ASP A 10 15.59 -6.59 -9.83
N GLU A 11 14.79 -7.12 -8.88
CA GLU A 11 13.47 -7.67 -9.17
C GLU A 11 12.37 -6.59 -9.23
N PHE A 12 12.60 -5.48 -8.57
CA PHE A 12 11.61 -4.42 -8.41
C PHE A 12 11.60 -3.45 -9.60
N VAL A 13 12.76 -2.89 -9.93
CA VAL A 13 12.94 -1.89 -11.02
C VAL A 13 14.02 -2.33 -12.03
N GLY A 14 14.84 -3.33 -11.68
CA GLY A 14 15.97 -3.79 -12.49
C GLY A 14 15.61 -4.75 -13.64
N LYS A 15 16.59 -5.54 -14.06
CA LYS A 15 16.52 -6.33 -15.31
C LYS A 15 15.46 -7.43 -15.29
N ARG A 16 14.99 -7.80 -14.10
CA ARG A 16 13.96 -8.85 -13.89
C ARG A 16 12.55 -8.28 -13.84
N ALA A 17 12.38 -6.95 -13.83
CA ALA A 17 11.08 -6.31 -13.84
C ALA A 17 10.46 -6.39 -15.24
N ARG A 18 9.20 -6.83 -15.33
CA ARG A 18 8.43 -6.87 -16.57
C ARG A 18 7.23 -5.95 -16.43
N PHE A 19 7.01 -5.10 -17.42
CA PHE A 19 5.92 -4.12 -17.44
C PHE A 19 5.04 -4.33 -18.66
N SER A 20 3.73 -4.28 -18.47
CA SER A 20 2.76 -4.25 -19.57
C SER A 20 1.50 -3.54 -19.12
N LEU A 21 0.79 -2.90 -20.06
CA LEU A 21 -0.54 -2.36 -19.80
C LEU A 21 -1.48 -3.52 -19.38
N PRO A 22 -2.28 -3.34 -18.32
CA PRO A 22 -3.30 -4.30 -17.94
C PRO A 22 -4.50 -4.23 -18.87
N THR A 23 -5.09 -5.38 -19.22
CA THR A 23 -6.48 -5.49 -19.69
C THR A 23 -7.43 -5.37 -18.50
N ASP A 24 -8.65 -4.87 -18.72
CA ASP A 24 -9.63 -4.53 -17.67
C ASP A 24 -9.78 -5.61 -16.59
N ASP A 25 -9.96 -6.87 -16.97
CA ASP A 25 -10.19 -7.98 -16.04
C ASP A 25 -8.99 -8.28 -15.11
N SER A 26 -7.78 -7.91 -15.54
CA SER A 26 -6.54 -8.21 -14.82
C SER A 26 -6.05 -7.08 -13.92
N CYS A 27 -6.61 -5.87 -14.08
CA CYS A 27 -6.13 -4.63 -13.47
C CYS A 27 -6.08 -4.74 -11.93
N ARG A 28 -7.22 -5.08 -11.31
CA ARG A 28 -7.35 -5.18 -9.84
C ARG A 28 -6.46 -6.27 -9.25
N GLY A 29 -6.44 -7.45 -9.88
CA GLY A 29 -5.63 -8.57 -9.42
C GLY A 29 -4.13 -8.30 -9.48
N ARG A 30 -3.68 -7.58 -10.52
CA ARG A 30 -2.27 -7.15 -10.65
C ARG A 30 -1.89 -6.10 -9.62
N LEU A 31 -2.73 -5.08 -9.43
CA LEU A 31 -2.49 -4.00 -8.46
C LEU A 31 -2.31 -4.55 -7.05
N VAL A 32 -3.29 -5.31 -6.55
CA VAL A 32 -3.28 -5.85 -5.18
C VAL A 32 -2.11 -6.82 -4.99
N ALA A 33 -1.87 -7.73 -5.93
CA ALA A 33 -0.78 -8.69 -5.83
C ALA A 33 0.60 -8.02 -5.79
N ASN A 34 0.82 -6.99 -6.61
CA ASN A 34 2.08 -6.26 -6.62
C ASN A 34 2.25 -5.39 -5.37
N LEU A 35 1.21 -4.68 -4.92
CA LEU A 35 1.25 -3.87 -3.70
C LEU A 35 1.63 -4.70 -2.47
N ILE A 36 1.04 -5.89 -2.32
CA ILE A 36 1.34 -6.79 -1.21
C ILE A 36 2.76 -7.36 -1.35
N TYR A 37 3.18 -7.74 -2.56
CA TYR A 37 4.49 -8.38 -2.76
C TYR A 37 5.67 -7.42 -2.52
N TYR A 38 5.55 -6.16 -2.95
CA TYR A 38 6.61 -5.12 -2.85
C TYR A 38 6.29 -4.02 -1.82
N GLN A 39 5.44 -4.31 -0.83
CA GLN A 39 4.96 -3.32 0.15
C GLN A 39 6.08 -2.43 0.71
N THR A 40 7.15 -3.04 1.24
CA THR A 40 8.29 -2.31 1.83
C THR A 40 9.04 -1.47 0.79
N ASN A 41 9.17 -1.95 -0.45
CA ASN A 41 9.85 -1.21 -1.51
C ASN A 41 9.03 -0.01 -1.98
N TYR A 42 7.70 -0.16 -2.08
CA TYR A 42 6.79 0.94 -2.39
C TYR A 42 6.79 2.00 -1.29
N PHE A 43 6.83 1.59 -0.02
CA PHE A 43 6.95 2.52 1.09
C PHE A 43 8.23 3.37 0.99
N TRP A 44 9.38 2.75 0.69
CA TRP A 44 10.63 3.49 0.51
C TRP A 44 10.59 4.45 -0.68
N ILE A 45 10.08 4.02 -1.85
CA ILE A 45 9.90 4.93 -3.00
C ILE A 45 8.99 6.10 -2.64
N PHE A 46 7.87 5.82 -1.97
CA PHE A 46 6.96 6.86 -1.51
C PHE A 46 7.69 7.87 -0.62
N CYS A 47 8.41 7.40 0.41
CA CYS A 47 9.15 8.27 1.32
C CYS A 47 10.21 9.10 0.60
N ILE A 48 11.00 8.50 -0.30
CA ILE A 48 12.05 9.20 -1.03
C ILE A 48 11.46 10.33 -1.89
N ILE A 49 10.42 10.03 -2.67
CA ILE A 49 9.77 11.02 -3.53
C ILE A 49 9.07 12.09 -2.68
N PHE A 50 8.37 11.69 -1.62
CA PHE A 50 7.69 12.61 -0.71
C PHE A 50 8.68 13.58 -0.05
N VAL A 51 9.81 13.09 0.48
CA VAL A 51 10.86 13.94 1.06
C VAL A 51 11.44 14.87 0.01
N PHE A 52 11.74 14.36 -1.19
CA PHE A 52 12.26 15.19 -2.28
C PHE A 52 11.30 16.33 -2.66
N LEU A 53 10.01 16.02 -2.86
CA LEU A 53 8.99 17.03 -3.16
C LEU A 53 8.76 18.00 -1.98
N SER A 54 8.88 17.52 -0.75
CA SER A 54 8.78 18.34 0.46
C SER A 54 9.93 19.34 0.59
N LEU A 55 11.14 18.98 0.15
CA LEU A 55 12.28 19.90 0.14
C LEU A 55 12.15 20.99 -0.93
N ILE A 56 11.41 20.73 -2.02
CA ILE A 56 11.14 21.74 -3.06
C ILE A 56 10.16 22.80 -2.55
N ASN A 57 9.10 22.38 -1.86
CA ASN A 57 8.06 23.28 -1.34
C ASN A 57 7.78 23.03 0.16
N PRO A 58 8.72 23.39 1.05
CA PRO A 58 8.59 23.11 2.48
C PRO A 58 7.45 23.90 3.12
N SER A 59 7.15 25.11 2.63
CA SER A 59 6.02 25.92 3.11
C SER A 59 4.69 25.20 2.91
N ALA A 60 4.47 24.62 1.73
CA ALA A 60 3.25 23.89 1.41
C ALA A 60 3.05 22.69 2.34
N VAL A 61 4.12 21.95 2.65
CA VAL A 61 4.04 20.79 3.55
C VAL A 61 3.76 21.21 4.99
N LEU A 62 4.44 22.24 5.50
CA LEU A 62 4.20 22.74 6.86
C LEU A 62 2.76 23.25 7.01
N ILE A 63 2.30 24.07 6.07
CA ILE A 63 0.93 24.61 6.05
C ILE A 63 -0.08 23.45 5.96
N GLY A 64 0.15 22.50 5.05
CA GLY A 64 -0.72 21.33 4.90
C GLY A 64 -0.82 20.49 6.16
N ILE A 65 0.29 20.26 6.87
CA ILE A 65 0.31 19.54 8.15
C ILE A 65 -0.50 20.31 9.21
N VAL A 66 -0.32 21.63 9.32
CA VAL A 66 -1.10 22.45 10.27
C VAL A 66 -2.59 22.36 9.96
N PHE A 67 -2.99 22.55 8.70
CA PHE A 67 -4.39 22.53 8.28
C PHE A 67 -5.05 21.15 8.34
N THR A 68 -4.28 20.07 8.41
CA THR A 68 -4.80 18.70 8.59
C THR A 68 -4.80 18.27 10.05
N CYS A 69 -3.69 18.44 10.76
CA CYS A 69 -3.57 18.03 12.15
C CYS A 69 -4.40 18.91 13.09
N PHE A 70 -4.45 20.23 12.90
CA PHE A 70 -5.19 21.13 13.78
C PHE A 70 -6.68 20.78 13.92
N PRO A 71 -7.46 20.62 12.83
CA PRO A 71 -8.87 20.23 12.95
C PRO A 71 -9.04 18.82 13.52
N ILE A 72 -8.16 17.87 13.18
CA ILE A 72 -8.20 16.52 13.74
C ILE A 72 -7.96 16.57 15.26
N SER A 73 -6.98 17.33 15.73
CA SER A 73 -6.70 17.52 17.15
C SER A 73 -7.88 18.18 17.88
N LEU A 74 -8.54 19.17 17.27
CA LEU A 74 -9.75 19.78 17.84
C LEU A 74 -10.91 18.78 17.95
N LEU A 75 -11.10 17.92 16.95
CA LEU A 75 -12.12 16.87 16.98
C LEU A 75 -11.81 15.81 18.06
N LEU A 76 -10.55 15.44 18.24
CA LEU A 76 -10.17 14.48 19.28
C LEU A 76 -10.29 15.05 20.70
N LEU A 77 -10.18 16.37 20.84
CA LEU A 77 -10.34 17.07 22.11
C LEU A 77 -11.78 17.55 22.36
N SER A 78 -12.72 17.35 21.44
CA SER A 78 -14.05 17.94 21.51
C SER A 78 -14.82 17.58 22.79
N ASP A 79 -14.56 16.40 23.35
CA ASP A 79 -15.17 15.92 24.60
C ASP A 79 -14.68 16.67 25.85
N ILE A 80 -13.55 17.39 25.74
CA ILE A 80 -12.90 18.15 26.82
C ILE A 80 -13.11 19.66 26.63
N ILE A 81 -13.52 20.10 25.43
CA ILE A 81 -13.76 21.51 25.14
C ILE A 81 -15.05 21.97 25.85
N PRO A 82 -14.98 23.00 26.73
CA PRO A 82 -16.15 23.46 27.46
C PRO A 82 -17.24 23.99 26.52
N GLU A 83 -18.52 23.76 26.84
CA GLU A 83 -19.71 24.22 26.07
C GLU A 83 -19.68 25.72 25.72
N HIS A 84 -18.92 26.53 26.46
CA HIS A 84 -18.72 27.95 26.15
C HIS A 84 -18.06 28.20 24.78
N ALA A 85 -17.40 27.21 24.18
CA ALA A 85 -16.88 27.28 22.81
C ALA A 85 -17.98 27.20 21.74
N ALA A 86 -19.19 26.74 22.09
CA ALA A 86 -20.36 26.71 21.20
C ALA A 86 -21.12 28.04 21.14
N ASN A 87 -20.67 29.06 21.88
CA ASN A 87 -21.28 30.39 21.84
C ASN A 87 -21.14 31.02 20.43
N PRO A 88 -22.24 31.40 19.77
CA PRO A 88 -22.20 31.90 18.38
C PRO A 88 -21.37 33.19 18.24
N LYS A 89 -21.23 33.98 19.31
CA LYS A 89 -20.40 35.19 19.34
C LYS A 89 -18.92 34.92 19.09
N PHE A 90 -18.42 33.74 19.45
CA PHE A 90 -17.03 33.33 19.25
C PHE A 90 -16.90 32.35 18.07
N ALA A 91 -17.87 31.47 17.88
CA ALA A 91 -17.84 30.48 16.80
C ALA A 91 -17.86 31.14 15.40
N VAL A 92 -18.67 32.18 15.20
CA VAL A 92 -18.79 32.88 13.91
C VAL A 92 -17.47 33.57 13.50
N PRO A 93 -16.83 34.43 14.32
CA PRO A 93 -15.57 35.05 13.92
C PRO A 93 -14.42 34.04 13.76
N VAL A 94 -14.35 33.00 14.59
CA VAL A 94 -13.36 31.92 14.43
C VAL A 94 -13.56 31.19 13.10
N GLY A 95 -14.81 30.86 12.75
CA GLY A 95 -15.14 30.26 11.46
C GLY A 95 -14.79 31.16 10.27
N LEU A 96 -15.05 32.47 10.38
CA LEU A 96 -14.72 33.44 9.34
C LEU A 96 -13.20 33.57 9.12
N VAL A 97 -12.42 33.64 10.21
CA VAL A 97 -10.95 33.66 10.14
C VAL A 97 -10.42 32.36 9.54
N GLY A 98 -10.99 31.21 9.93
CA GLY A 98 -10.64 29.91 9.35
C GLY A 98 -10.93 29.85 7.85
N ALA A 99 -12.09 30.33 7.41
CA ALA A 99 -12.45 30.40 5.99
C ALA A 99 -11.53 31.34 5.21
N ALA A 100 -11.21 32.53 5.74
CA ALA A 100 -10.28 33.46 5.12
C ALA A 100 -8.85 32.87 5.03
N ALA A 101 -8.40 32.17 6.08
CA ALA A 101 -7.11 31.49 6.08
C ALA A 101 -7.07 30.35 5.04
N LEU A 102 -8.14 29.57 4.89
CA LEU A 102 -8.25 28.55 3.84
C LEU A 102 -8.09 29.18 2.45
N ILE A 103 -8.80 30.27 2.17
CA ILE A 103 -8.71 30.99 0.88
C ILE A 103 -7.28 31.50 0.65
N TYR A 104 -6.69 32.13 1.66
CA TYR A 104 -5.34 32.70 1.58
C TYR A 104 -4.28 31.62 1.28
N PHE A 105 -4.39 30.46 1.93
CA PHE A 105 -3.43 29.36 1.77
C PHE A 105 -3.81 28.34 0.67
N MET A 106 -4.82 28.61 -0.15
CA MET A 106 -5.31 27.66 -1.18
C MET A 106 -4.19 27.09 -2.06
N ARG A 107 -3.25 27.93 -2.49
CA ARG A 107 -2.12 27.50 -3.33
C ARG A 107 -1.23 26.49 -2.60
N ASP A 108 -0.93 26.75 -1.34
CA ASP A 108 -0.08 25.90 -0.51
C ASP A 108 -0.81 24.59 -0.15
N LEU A 109 -2.12 24.63 0.13
CA LEU A 109 -2.93 23.42 0.34
C LEU A 109 -3.01 22.55 -0.93
N LEU A 110 -3.23 23.16 -2.10
CA LEU A 110 -3.25 22.43 -3.37
C LEU A 110 -1.88 21.79 -3.66
N SER A 111 -0.80 22.51 -3.36
CA SER A 111 0.57 22.00 -3.50
C SER A 111 0.82 20.84 -2.53
N PHE A 112 0.35 20.91 -1.29
CA PHE A 112 0.44 19.81 -0.33
C PHE A 112 -0.28 18.55 -0.81
N ILE A 113 -1.51 18.71 -1.33
CA ILE A 113 -2.25 17.59 -1.93
C ILE A 113 -1.45 16.97 -3.09
N ALA A 114 -0.85 17.79 -3.96
CA ALA A 114 -0.01 17.29 -5.04
C ALA A 114 1.24 16.55 -4.53
N VAL A 115 1.92 17.06 -3.50
CA VAL A 115 3.10 16.44 -2.87
C VAL A 115 2.78 15.05 -2.31
N VAL A 116 1.57 14.82 -1.81
CA VAL A 116 1.12 13.51 -1.30
C VAL A 116 0.59 12.60 -2.42
N LEU A 117 -0.18 13.14 -3.36
CA LEU A 117 -0.82 12.35 -4.41
C LEU A 117 0.16 11.88 -5.49
N LEU A 118 1.16 12.69 -5.86
CA LEU A 118 2.16 12.31 -6.87
C LEU A 118 2.92 11.02 -6.53
N PRO A 119 3.55 10.86 -5.35
CA PRO A 119 4.22 9.61 -5.00
C PRO A 119 3.23 8.44 -4.90
N SER A 120 2.00 8.68 -4.42
CA SER A 120 0.94 7.67 -4.38
C SER A 120 0.61 7.16 -5.79
N LEU A 121 0.44 8.07 -6.75
CA LEU A 121 0.13 7.75 -8.14
C LEU A 121 1.27 7.00 -8.81
N ILE A 122 2.52 7.38 -8.56
CA ILE A 122 3.70 6.66 -9.07
C ILE A 122 3.73 5.23 -8.54
N VAL A 123 3.49 5.02 -7.24
CA VAL A 123 3.41 3.69 -6.62
C VAL A 123 2.31 2.86 -7.26
N LEU A 124 1.11 3.43 -7.45
CA LEU A 124 -0.02 2.74 -8.06
C LEU A 124 0.25 2.40 -9.53
N LEU A 125 0.80 3.33 -10.31
CA LEU A 125 1.18 3.08 -11.70
C LEU A 125 2.23 1.98 -11.81
N HIS A 126 3.27 2.02 -10.97
CA HIS A 126 4.27 0.97 -10.93
C HIS A 126 3.64 -0.39 -10.56
N ALA A 127 2.73 -0.43 -9.58
CA ALA A 127 2.02 -1.65 -9.19
C ALA A 127 1.05 -2.16 -10.26
N LEU A 128 0.40 -1.28 -11.02
CA LEU A 128 -0.50 -1.64 -12.11
C LEU A 128 0.26 -2.21 -13.31
N LEU A 129 1.28 -1.47 -13.76
CA LEU A 129 2.03 -1.79 -14.97
C LEU A 129 2.92 -3.01 -14.78
N ARG A 130 3.35 -3.31 -13.56
CA ARG A 130 4.18 -4.48 -13.30
C ARG A 130 3.39 -5.77 -13.56
N GLN A 131 3.95 -6.67 -14.35
CA GLN A 131 3.36 -7.98 -14.57
C GLN A 131 3.54 -8.87 -13.33
N ARG A 132 2.56 -9.72 -13.06
CA ARG A 132 2.69 -10.73 -12.00
C ARG A 132 3.87 -11.64 -12.34
N ASN A 133 4.87 -11.70 -11.46
CA ASN A 133 6.07 -12.50 -11.70
C ASN A 133 5.64 -13.97 -11.91
N ILE A 134 5.86 -14.47 -13.12
CA ILE A 134 5.48 -15.81 -13.59
C ILE A 134 6.06 -16.90 -12.67
N LYS A 135 7.10 -16.59 -11.89
CA LYS A 135 7.63 -17.45 -10.83
C LYS A 135 6.57 -18.01 -9.90
N THR A 136 5.59 -17.23 -9.42
CA THR A 136 4.51 -17.78 -8.58
C THR A 136 3.50 -18.64 -9.36
N LYS A 137 3.38 -18.42 -10.67
CA LYS A 137 2.58 -19.29 -11.56
C LYS A 137 3.32 -20.60 -11.85
N ILE A 138 4.65 -20.54 -12.02
CA ILE A 138 5.53 -21.71 -12.22
C ILE A 138 5.64 -22.52 -10.94
N THR A 139 5.87 -21.92 -9.77
CA THR A 139 5.87 -22.66 -8.51
C THR A 139 4.53 -23.34 -8.29
N LYS A 140 3.40 -22.63 -8.50
CA LYS A 140 2.05 -23.25 -8.40
C LYS A 140 1.78 -24.32 -9.47
N PHE A 141 2.31 -24.18 -10.68
CA PHE A 141 2.14 -25.16 -11.76
C PHE A 141 3.06 -26.38 -11.55
N VAL A 142 4.27 -26.18 -11.05
CA VAL A 142 5.20 -27.24 -10.65
C VAL A 142 4.62 -27.97 -9.43
N ASP A 143 4.15 -27.25 -8.41
CA ASP A 143 3.49 -27.84 -7.24
C ASP A 143 2.17 -28.56 -7.58
N SER A 144 1.50 -28.17 -8.67
CA SER A 144 0.29 -28.84 -9.16
C SER A 144 0.58 -30.09 -10.01
N HIS A 145 1.78 -30.21 -10.59
CA HIS A 145 2.18 -31.35 -11.42
C HIS A 145 3.13 -32.33 -10.69
N VAL A 146 3.63 -31.98 -9.50
CA VAL A 146 4.41 -32.87 -8.64
C VAL A 146 3.42 -33.73 -7.82
N PRO A 147 3.51 -35.08 -7.87
CA PRO A 147 2.69 -35.98 -7.06
C PRO A 147 2.89 -35.74 -5.55
N ALA A 148 1.84 -35.94 -4.74
CA ALA A 148 1.86 -35.65 -3.30
C ALA A 148 2.98 -36.36 -2.52
N GLU A 149 3.46 -37.50 -3.03
CA GLU A 149 4.57 -38.28 -2.49
C GLU A 149 5.91 -37.51 -2.45
N ASN A 150 6.12 -36.52 -3.33
CA ASN A 150 7.35 -35.73 -3.39
C ASN A 150 7.22 -34.33 -2.77
N LYS A 151 6.05 -34.00 -2.22
CA LYS A 151 5.77 -32.66 -1.67
C LYS A 151 6.37 -32.43 -0.29
N THR A 152 6.65 -33.49 0.47
CA THR A 152 7.19 -33.40 1.84
C THR A 152 8.16 -34.55 2.12
N PRO A 153 9.15 -34.37 3.01
CA PRO A 153 10.06 -35.46 3.41
C PRO A 153 9.32 -36.67 4.01
N MET A 154 8.14 -36.47 4.60
CA MET A 154 7.25 -37.53 5.06
C MET A 154 6.62 -38.34 3.90
N GLY A 155 6.28 -37.67 2.79
CA GLY A 155 5.77 -38.32 1.58
C GLY A 155 6.82 -39.24 0.93
N TYR A 156 8.07 -38.81 0.91
CA TYR A 156 9.18 -39.63 0.42
C TYR A 156 9.39 -40.87 1.31
N PHE A 157 9.26 -40.70 2.62
CA PHE A 157 9.35 -41.79 3.59
C PHE A 157 8.20 -42.80 3.43
N LEU A 158 6.98 -42.33 3.18
CA LEU A 158 5.81 -43.18 2.91
C LEU A 158 5.90 -43.93 1.58
N GLY A 159 6.48 -43.30 0.54
CA GLY A 159 6.76 -43.92 -0.75
C GLY A 159 7.80 -45.04 -0.65
N LEU A 160 8.84 -44.87 0.18
CA LEU A 160 9.82 -45.92 0.47
C LEU A 160 9.22 -47.12 1.24
N ILE A 161 8.17 -46.88 2.04
CA ILE A 161 7.46 -47.94 2.80
C ILE A 161 6.35 -48.60 1.93
N GLY A 162 6.18 -48.17 0.67
CA GLY A 162 5.23 -48.77 -0.27
C GLY A 162 3.76 -48.46 0.03
N VAL A 163 3.49 -47.48 0.88
CA VAL A 163 2.12 -47.06 1.22
C VAL A 163 1.64 -46.06 0.18
N ASN A 164 0.85 -46.54 -0.77
CA ASN A 164 0.21 -45.71 -1.78
C ASN A 164 -0.93 -44.91 -1.13
N SER A 165 -0.68 -43.63 -0.83
CA SER A 165 -1.65 -42.73 -0.20
C SER A 165 -2.92 -42.48 -1.03
N GLY A 166 -2.94 -42.88 -2.31
CA GLY A 166 -4.14 -42.80 -3.15
C GLY A 166 -5.22 -43.82 -2.79
N LEU A 167 -4.89 -44.90 -2.08
CA LEU A 167 -5.87 -45.91 -1.63
C LEU A 167 -6.62 -45.50 -0.35
N PHE A 168 -6.01 -44.68 0.51
CA PHE A 168 -6.64 -44.24 1.76
C PHE A 168 -7.75 -43.19 1.55
N GLU A 169 -7.69 -42.39 0.47
CA GLU A 169 -8.77 -41.45 0.15
C GLU A 169 -10.00 -42.14 -0.50
N ALA A 170 -9.81 -43.33 -1.10
CA ALA A 170 -10.89 -44.10 -1.71
C ALA A 170 -11.69 -44.96 -0.70
N GLU A 171 -11.15 -45.26 0.47
CA GLU A 171 -11.87 -45.97 1.54
C GLU A 171 -12.63 -45.04 2.51
N LEU A 172 -12.49 -43.72 2.35
CA LEU A 172 -13.18 -42.70 3.18
C LEU A 172 -14.26 -41.91 2.42
N SER A 173 -14.63 -42.35 1.21
CA SER A 173 -15.76 -41.84 0.42
C SER A 173 -16.86 -42.87 0.25
#